data_AF-A0A955FCM5-F1
#
_entry.id   AF-A0A955FCM5-F1
#
_cell.length_a   1.000
_cell.length_b   1.000
_cell.length_c   1.000
_cell.angle_alpha   90.00
_cell.angle_beta   90.00
_cell.angle_gamma   90.00
#
_symmetry.space_group_name_H-M   'P 1'
#
loop_
_entity.id
_entity.type
_entity.pdbx_description
1 polymer ?
#
loop_
_entity_poly.entity_id
_entity_poly.type
_entity_poly.pdbx_seq_one_letter_code
_entity_poly.pdbx_strand_id
1 'polypeptide(L)'
;MAVYKVPQDVEADDKLIGPFSFRQFIYLIVVAISMAGAWGLSQLFIPLAIIPLPFIVFFAALALPLRKDQPMEAYLSAVVSFYFLKSRKRFWVPDGIASFVTIIPPKDAERVLTKELDETEATRRLEYLSNLVDSHGWAIRGAGGTPDTSISTDLYFESRNPQQTPDMMDNTTAEAQELTKKLDVEAG
;
A
#
# COMPACT_ATOMS: atom_id res chain seq x y z
N MET A 1 -11.42 -3.24 -12.57
CA MET A 1 -11.28 -1.78 -12.76
C MET A 1 -9.83 -1.51 -13.16
N ALA A 2 -9.58 -0.94 -14.33
CA ALA A 2 -8.22 -0.69 -14.81
C ALA A 2 -7.64 0.57 -14.13
N VAL A 3 -6.59 0.40 -13.34
CA VAL A 3 -5.87 1.50 -12.69
C VAL A 3 -4.96 2.13 -13.75
N TYR A 4 -5.32 3.31 -14.22
CA TYR A 4 -4.46 4.11 -15.09
C TYR A 4 -3.26 4.62 -14.28
N LYS A 5 -2.04 4.24 -14.67
CA LYS A 5 -0.82 4.79 -14.07
C LYS A 5 -0.66 6.22 -14.54
N VAL A 6 -0.88 7.17 -13.64
CA VAL A 6 -0.54 8.57 -13.86
C VAL A 6 0.98 8.65 -14.01
N PRO A 7 1.51 9.17 -15.12
CA PRO A 7 2.93 9.47 -15.25
C PRO A 7 3.32 10.44 -14.13
N GLN A 8 4.22 10.03 -13.23
CA GLN A 8 4.60 10.83 -12.05
C GLN A 8 5.70 11.86 -12.35
N ASP A 9 6.34 11.77 -13.51
CA ASP A 9 7.43 12.65 -13.94
C ASP A 9 6.93 13.76 -14.90
N VAL A 10 5.88 14.51 -14.50
CA VAL A 10 5.36 15.63 -15.32
C VAL A 10 6.11 16.94 -15.12
N GLU A 11 6.86 17.08 -14.02
CA GLU A 11 7.62 18.30 -13.68
C GLU A 11 9.12 18.19 -13.94
N ALA A 12 9.60 17.01 -14.37
CA ALA A 12 11.01 16.83 -14.67
C ALA A 12 11.37 17.61 -15.94
N ASP A 13 12.27 18.58 -15.80
CA ASP A 13 12.83 19.33 -16.94
C ASP A 13 13.44 18.35 -17.95
N ASP A 14 13.13 18.55 -19.23
CA ASP A 14 13.66 17.72 -20.30
C ASP A 14 15.18 17.88 -20.42
N LYS A 15 15.87 16.76 -20.52
CA LYS A 15 17.34 16.71 -20.56
C LYS A 15 17.79 16.74 -22.01
N LEU A 16 18.51 17.79 -22.39
CA LEU A 16 18.90 17.99 -23.78
C LEU A 16 20.12 17.15 -24.17
N ILE A 17 21.16 17.14 -23.32
CA ILE A 17 22.42 16.41 -23.57
C ILE A 17 22.86 15.74 -22.26
N GLY A 18 22.77 14.42 -22.21
CA GLY A 18 23.22 13.61 -21.08
C GLY A 18 22.59 14.06 -19.75
N PRO A 19 23.38 14.55 -18.77
CA PRO A 19 22.85 15.01 -17.49
C PRO A 19 22.35 16.47 -17.50
N PHE A 20 22.55 17.23 -18.58
CA PHE A 20 22.29 18.67 -18.62
C PHE A 20 20.90 19.01 -19.19
N SER A 21 20.16 19.85 -18.46
CA SER A 21 18.95 20.53 -18.97
C SER A 21 19.30 21.62 -20.00
N PHE A 22 18.35 22.03 -20.83
CA PHE A 22 18.52 23.12 -21.80
C PHE A 22 19.07 24.40 -21.16
N ARG A 23 18.60 24.73 -19.95
CA ARG A 23 19.07 25.91 -19.19
C ARG A 23 20.54 25.77 -18.79
N GLN A 24 20.93 24.59 -18.29
CA GLN A 24 22.31 24.30 -17.90
C GLN A 24 23.26 24.31 -19.10
N PHE A 25 22.78 23.90 -20.28
CA PHE A 25 23.54 24.01 -21.52
C PHE A 25 23.84 25.46 -21.89
N ILE A 26 22.87 26.37 -21.76
CA ILE A 26 23.09 27.81 -21.98
C ILE A 26 24.14 28.34 -21.00
N TYR A 27 24.09 27.93 -19.72
CA TYR A 27 25.08 28.33 -18.73
C TYR A 27 26.50 27.84 -19.09
N LEU A 28 26.64 26.62 -19.64
CA LEU A 28 27.93 26.14 -20.14
C LEU A 28 28.49 26.99 -21.29
N ILE A 29 27.64 27.45 -22.21
CA ILE A 29 28.07 28.35 -23.30
C ILE A 29 28.59 29.67 -22.72
N VAL A 30 27.87 30.24 -21.75
CA VAL A 30 28.30 31.49 -21.07
C VAL A 30 29.65 31.31 -20.37
N VAL A 31 29.87 30.17 -19.72
CA VAL A 31 31.16 29.83 -19.09
C VAL A 31 32.27 29.73 -20.14
N ALA A 32 32.02 29.05 -21.27
CA ALA A 32 32.99 28.91 -22.34
C ALA A 32 33.40 30.27 -22.94
N ILE A 33 32.42 31.14 -23.19
CA ILE A 33 32.68 32.52 -23.68
C ILE A 33 33.47 33.32 -22.64
N SER A 34 33.09 33.22 -21.37
CA SER A 34 33.79 33.93 -20.28
C SER A 34 35.23 33.44 -20.11
N MET A 35 35.48 32.14 -20.29
CA MET A 35 36.82 31.55 -20.26
C MET A 35 37.66 31.98 -21.46
N ALA A 36 37.07 32.05 -22.66
CA ALA A 36 37.74 32.61 -23.84
C ALA A 36 38.09 34.11 -23.65
N GLY A 37 37.18 34.88 -23.07
CA GLY A 37 37.41 36.27 -22.69
C GLY A 37 38.53 36.41 -21.64
N ALA A 38 38.53 35.56 -20.62
CA ALA A 38 39.59 35.51 -19.60
C ALA A 38 40.95 35.18 -20.22
N TRP A 39 41.01 34.23 -21.16
CA TRP A 39 42.22 33.90 -21.89
C TRP A 39 42.72 35.09 -22.73
N GLY A 40 41.83 35.77 -23.47
CA GLY A 40 42.17 36.97 -24.22
C GLY A 40 42.68 38.13 -23.35
N LEU A 41 42.05 38.35 -22.19
CA LEU A 41 42.48 39.37 -21.21
C LEU A 41 43.82 39.00 -20.55
N SER A 42 44.05 37.71 -20.29
CA SER A 42 45.30 37.22 -19.68
C SER A 42 46.53 37.44 -20.57
N GLN A 43 46.34 37.44 -21.90
CA GLN A 43 47.40 37.72 -22.86
C GLN A 43 47.87 39.18 -22.82
N LEU A 44 46.98 40.11 -22.41
CA LEU A 44 47.30 41.52 -22.26
C LEU A 44 47.90 41.82 -20.88
N PHE A 45 47.27 41.31 -19.82
CA PHE A 45 47.70 41.52 -18.45
C PHE A 45 47.12 40.44 -17.53
N ILE A 46 47.99 39.63 -16.92
CA ILE A 46 47.59 38.45 -16.13
C ILE A 46 46.58 38.80 -15.01
N PRO A 47 46.74 39.88 -14.22
CA PRO A 47 45.76 40.24 -13.19
C PRO A 47 44.37 40.59 -13.75
N LEU A 48 44.26 40.98 -15.01
CA LEU A 48 42.99 41.37 -15.62
C LEU A 48 42.06 40.15 -15.82
N ALA A 49 42.61 38.94 -15.84
CA ALA A 49 41.86 37.69 -15.89
C ALA A 49 41.06 37.40 -14.60
N ILE A 50 41.31 38.13 -13.50
CA ILE A 50 40.55 38.01 -12.25
C ILE A 50 39.12 38.56 -12.40
N ILE A 51 38.91 39.54 -13.27
CA ILE A 51 37.60 40.19 -13.47
C ILE A 51 36.52 39.19 -13.96
N PRO A 52 36.76 38.36 -15.00
CA PRO A 52 35.76 37.37 -15.44
C PRO A 52 35.66 36.14 -14.52
N LEU A 53 36.63 35.92 -13.62
CA LEU A 53 36.70 34.74 -12.76
C LEU A 53 35.45 34.51 -11.87
N PRO A 54 34.91 35.49 -11.12
CA PRO A 54 33.69 35.27 -10.33
C PRO A 54 32.49 34.89 -11.20
N PHE A 55 32.42 35.39 -12.44
CA PHE A 55 31.35 35.06 -13.37
C PHE A 55 31.46 33.61 -13.85
N ILE A 56 32.68 33.16 -14.17
CA ILE A 56 32.97 31.77 -14.53
C ILE A 56 32.56 30.83 -13.39
N VAL A 57 32.97 31.14 -12.15
CA VAL A 57 32.65 30.30 -10.98
C VAL A 57 31.14 30.23 -10.75
N PHE A 58 30.45 31.36 -10.83
CA PHE A 58 29.00 31.43 -10.63
C PHE A 58 28.22 30.63 -11.67
N PHE A 59 28.49 30.83 -12.96
CA PHE A 59 27.78 30.11 -14.02
C PHE A 59 28.19 28.64 -14.13
N ALA A 60 29.44 28.30 -13.78
CA ALA A 60 29.86 26.90 -13.69
C ALA A 60 29.11 26.16 -12.57
N ALA A 61 28.91 26.81 -11.42
CA ALA A 61 28.11 26.23 -10.34
C ALA A 61 26.64 26.02 -10.73
N LEU A 62 26.06 26.95 -11.50
CA LEU A 62 24.70 26.81 -12.06
C LEU A 62 24.60 25.73 -13.15
N ALA A 63 25.68 25.50 -13.89
CA ALA A 63 25.71 24.50 -14.94
C ALA A 63 25.82 23.07 -14.40
N LEU A 64 26.42 22.86 -13.23
CA LEU A 64 26.60 21.52 -12.67
C LEU A 64 25.26 20.85 -12.32
N PRO A 65 24.97 19.65 -12.85
CA PRO A 65 23.72 18.93 -12.58
C PRO A 65 23.81 18.15 -11.26
N LEU A 66 23.79 18.88 -10.14
CA LEU A 66 23.95 18.30 -8.79
C LEU A 66 22.66 17.67 -8.24
N ARG A 67 21.48 18.14 -8.68
CA ARG A 67 20.18 17.71 -8.16
C ARG A 67 19.16 17.50 -9.28
N LYS A 68 18.45 16.37 -9.26
CA LYS A 68 17.54 15.94 -10.34
C LYS A 68 16.14 16.58 -10.28
N ASP A 69 15.66 16.92 -9.09
CA ASP A 69 14.23 17.21 -8.86
C ASP A 69 13.93 18.70 -8.59
N GLN A 70 14.93 19.58 -8.67
CA GLN A 70 14.75 21.02 -8.45
C GLN A 70 15.55 21.83 -9.47
N PRO A 71 15.00 22.97 -9.97
CA PRO A 71 15.74 23.85 -10.85
C PRO A 71 16.99 24.38 -10.12
N MET A 72 18.12 24.40 -10.83
CA MET A 72 19.43 24.66 -10.22
C MET A 72 19.52 26.07 -9.63
N GLU A 73 18.77 27.04 -10.17
CA GLU A 73 18.67 28.39 -9.63
C GLU A 73 18.01 28.41 -8.24
N ALA A 74 16.95 27.59 -8.06
CA ALA A 74 16.27 27.43 -6.77
C ALA A 74 17.16 26.71 -5.74
N TYR A 75 17.93 25.71 -6.19
CA TYR A 75 18.87 25.04 -5.30
C TYR A 75 20.00 25.96 -4.84
N LEU A 76 20.66 26.70 -5.75
CA LEU A 76 21.74 27.60 -5.38
C LEU A 76 21.26 28.75 -4.51
N SER A 77 20.08 29.33 -4.81
CA SER A 77 19.48 30.35 -3.94
C SER A 77 19.12 29.79 -2.56
N ALA A 78 18.68 28.53 -2.46
CA ALA A 78 18.48 27.86 -1.18
C ALA A 78 19.79 27.64 -0.41
N VAL A 79 20.87 27.24 -1.08
CA VAL A 79 22.20 27.10 -0.45
C VAL A 79 22.73 28.44 0.04
N VAL A 80 22.65 29.47 -0.80
CA VAL A 80 23.10 30.83 -0.46
C VAL A 80 22.26 31.39 0.68
N SER A 81 20.93 31.26 0.61
CA SER A 81 20.04 31.72 1.67
C SER A 81 20.29 30.96 2.97
N PHE A 82 20.49 29.65 2.92
CA PHE A 82 20.75 28.83 4.11
C PHE A 82 22.12 29.12 4.74
N TYR A 83 23.17 29.29 3.93
CA TYR A 83 24.53 29.45 4.43
C TYR A 83 24.86 30.89 4.81
N PHE A 84 24.45 31.87 3.99
CA PHE A 84 24.82 33.27 4.15
C PHE A 84 23.71 34.15 4.76
N LEU A 85 22.44 33.94 4.40
CA LEU A 85 21.35 34.84 4.82
C LEU A 85 20.59 34.36 6.06
N LYS A 86 20.55 33.05 6.33
CA LYS A 86 19.74 32.47 7.40
C LYS A 86 20.35 32.81 8.75
N SER A 87 19.68 33.69 9.49
CA SER A 87 20.01 33.94 10.89
C SER A 87 19.85 32.66 11.71
N ARG A 88 20.91 32.26 12.41
CA ARG A 88 20.91 31.11 13.34
C ARG A 88 20.33 31.46 14.70
N LYS A 89 19.88 32.70 14.90
CA LYS A 89 19.25 33.13 16.14
C LYS A 89 17.80 32.65 16.16
N ARG A 90 17.53 31.66 17.01
CA ARG A 90 16.17 31.18 17.29
C ARG A 90 15.56 32.08 18.36
N PHE A 91 14.73 33.02 17.95
CA PHE A 91 13.89 33.76 18.89
C PHE A 91 12.62 32.96 19.13
N TRP A 92 12.29 32.70 20.39
CA TRP A 92 10.97 32.19 20.74
C TRP A 92 10.01 33.37 20.72
N VAL A 93 9.11 33.36 19.73
CA VAL A 93 7.98 34.27 19.71
C VAL A 93 6.80 33.48 20.28
N PRO A 94 6.19 33.89 21.40
CA PRO A 94 4.93 33.30 21.82
C PRO A 94 3.89 33.60 20.76
N ASP A 95 3.64 32.63 19.88
CA ASP A 95 2.41 32.67 19.09
C ASP A 95 1.25 32.63 20.09
N GLY A 96 0.35 33.59 19.95
CA GLY A 96 -0.82 33.73 20.82
C GLY A 96 -1.57 32.41 20.95
N ILE A 97 -2.25 32.23 22.08
CA ILE A 97 -2.94 31.01 22.53
C ILE A 97 -3.58 30.27 21.35
N ALA A 98 -2.83 29.34 20.75
CA ALA A 98 -3.35 28.48 19.71
C ALA A 98 -4.25 27.47 20.42
N SER A 99 -5.54 27.78 20.50
CA SER A 99 -6.55 26.85 20.99
C SER A 99 -6.68 25.75 19.95
N PHE A 100 -5.81 24.75 20.05
CA PHE A 100 -5.97 23.49 19.32
C PHE A 100 -7.25 22.84 19.81
N VAL A 101 -8.34 23.02 19.07
CA VAL A 101 -9.58 22.28 19.31
C VAL A 101 -9.30 20.85 18.88
N THR A 102 -8.90 20.02 19.84
CA THR A 102 -8.82 18.58 19.63
C THR A 102 -10.25 18.08 19.46
N ILE A 103 -10.69 17.93 18.21
CA ILE A 103 -11.94 17.26 17.89
C ILE A 103 -11.71 15.78 18.25
N ILE A 104 -12.17 15.38 19.42
CA ILE A 104 -12.17 13.97 19.83
C ILE A 104 -13.22 13.30 18.94
N PRO A 105 -12.84 12.42 17.99
CA PRO A 105 -13.82 11.66 17.26
C PRO A 105 -14.65 10.85 18.28
N PRO A 106 -15.97 10.72 18.10
CA PRO A 106 -16.77 9.88 18.97
C PRO A 106 -16.12 8.49 18.97
N LYS A 107 -15.93 7.89 20.16
CA LYS A 107 -15.48 6.50 20.23
C LYS A 107 -16.45 5.69 19.39
N ASP A 108 -15.99 5.17 18.25
CA ASP A 108 -16.77 4.23 17.48
C ASP A 108 -17.24 3.17 18.48
N ALA A 109 -18.56 3.08 18.67
CA ALA A 109 -19.14 2.13 19.60
C ALA A 109 -18.51 0.77 19.27
N GLU A 110 -17.83 0.19 20.26
CA GLU A 110 -17.13 -1.07 20.12
C GLU A 110 -18.09 -2.05 19.43
N ARG A 111 -17.79 -2.37 18.17
CA ARG A 111 -18.68 -3.26 17.43
C ARG A 111 -18.61 -4.57 18.16
N VAL A 112 -19.76 -5.05 18.62
CA VAL A 112 -19.87 -6.36 19.25
C VAL A 112 -19.54 -7.39 18.16
N LEU A 113 -18.27 -7.82 18.13
CA LEU A 113 -17.73 -8.77 17.15
C LEU A 113 -18.15 -10.21 17.49
N THR A 114 -18.61 -10.42 18.71
CA THR A 114 -19.14 -11.69 19.18
C THR A 114 -20.64 -11.75 18.97
N LYS A 115 -21.14 -12.87 18.47
CA LYS A 115 -22.55 -13.20 18.70
C LYS A 115 -22.69 -13.38 20.22
N GLU A 116 -23.76 -12.89 20.85
CA GLU A 116 -24.04 -12.95 22.30
C GLU A 116 -24.17 -14.41 22.81
N LEU A 117 -23.10 -15.19 22.70
CA LEU A 117 -23.01 -16.57 23.11
C LEU A 117 -22.33 -16.62 24.46
N ASP A 118 -22.96 -17.34 25.39
CA ASP A 118 -22.35 -17.68 26.66
C ASP A 118 -21.15 -18.63 26.47
N GLU A 119 -20.15 -18.57 27.36
CA GLU A 119 -18.91 -19.36 27.26
C GLU A 119 -19.21 -20.87 27.26
N THR A 120 -20.21 -21.28 28.04
CA THR A 120 -20.63 -22.68 28.14
C THR A 120 -21.28 -23.16 26.84
N GLU A 121 -22.07 -22.31 26.19
CA GLU A 121 -22.73 -22.59 24.92
C GLU A 121 -21.72 -22.63 23.76
N ALA A 122 -20.76 -21.71 23.74
CA ALA A 122 -19.68 -21.70 22.75
C ALA A 122 -18.84 -22.99 22.82
N THR A 123 -18.52 -23.45 24.02
CA THR A 123 -17.76 -24.69 24.26
C THR A 123 -18.52 -25.91 23.76
N ARG A 124 -19.83 -26.01 24.05
CA ARG A 124 -20.68 -27.11 23.56
C ARG A 124 -20.77 -27.14 22.03
N ARG A 125 -20.88 -25.97 21.39
CA ARG A 125 -20.90 -25.88 19.92
C ARG A 125 -19.58 -26.30 19.29
N LEU A 126 -18.46 -25.92 19.89
CA LEU A 126 -17.14 -26.34 19.41
C LEU A 126 -16.93 -27.85 19.56
N GLU A 127 -17.32 -28.42 20.71
CA GLU A 127 -17.25 -29.87 20.96
C GLU A 127 -18.16 -30.67 20.00
N TYR A 128 -19.36 -30.14 19.72
CA TYR A 128 -20.25 -30.74 18.73
C TYR A 128 -19.63 -30.72 17.33
N LEU A 129 -19.07 -29.57 16.91
CA LEU A 129 -18.42 -29.44 15.61
C LEU A 129 -17.15 -30.29 15.49
N SER A 130 -16.35 -30.44 16.56
CA SER A 130 -15.17 -31.31 16.54
C SER A 130 -15.58 -32.77 16.40
N ASN A 131 -16.57 -33.24 17.16
CA ASN A 131 -17.09 -34.59 17.05
C ASN A 131 -17.71 -34.85 15.67
N LEU A 132 -18.33 -33.84 15.07
CA LEU A 132 -18.88 -33.93 13.72
C LEU A 132 -17.79 -34.08 12.65
N VAL A 133 -16.72 -33.29 12.74
CA VAL A 133 -15.57 -33.35 11.84
C VAL A 133 -14.83 -34.67 12.00
N ASP A 134 -14.54 -35.09 13.23
CA ASP A 134 -13.79 -36.33 13.52
C ASP A 134 -14.58 -37.59 13.13
N SER A 135 -15.91 -37.54 13.22
CA SER A 135 -16.76 -38.64 12.79
C SER A 135 -17.10 -38.62 11.30
N HIS A 136 -16.58 -37.65 10.52
CA HIS A 136 -16.95 -37.47 9.11
C HIS A 136 -18.47 -37.45 8.87
N GLY A 137 -19.25 -36.90 9.81
CA GLY A 137 -20.71 -36.88 9.72
C GLY A 137 -21.44 -38.08 10.32
N TRP A 138 -20.75 -39.11 10.78
CA TRP A 138 -21.38 -40.29 11.41
C TRP A 138 -21.97 -40.01 12.80
N ALA A 139 -21.46 -39.03 13.54
CA ALA A 139 -21.93 -38.72 14.89
C ALA A 139 -23.40 -38.28 14.93
N ILE A 140 -23.92 -37.69 13.85
CA ILE A 140 -25.32 -37.25 13.74
C ILE A 140 -26.28 -38.46 13.70
N ARG A 141 -25.82 -39.64 13.27
CA ARG A 141 -26.67 -40.81 13.00
C ARG A 141 -26.89 -41.75 14.18
N GLY A 142 -26.00 -41.78 15.19
CA GLY A 142 -26.06 -42.85 16.21
C GLY A 142 -25.41 -42.61 17.58
N ALA A 143 -24.72 -41.49 17.82
CA ALA A 143 -24.17 -41.20 19.14
C ALA A 143 -25.18 -40.34 19.92
N GLY A 144 -25.70 -40.88 21.02
CA GLY A 144 -26.85 -40.36 21.74
C GLY A 144 -26.71 -38.93 22.29
N GLY A 145 -27.86 -38.27 22.36
CA GLY A 145 -28.06 -36.97 23.00
C GLY A 145 -28.36 -35.89 21.97
N THR A 146 -29.62 -35.41 21.93
CA THR A 146 -29.95 -34.13 21.30
C THR A 146 -29.11 -33.04 21.97
N PRO A 147 -28.18 -32.38 21.26
CA PRO A 147 -27.43 -31.28 21.83
C PRO A 147 -28.39 -30.12 22.09
N ASP A 148 -28.34 -29.56 23.29
CA ASP A 148 -29.21 -28.50 23.77
C ASP A 148 -28.76 -27.13 23.21
N THR A 149 -28.56 -27.04 21.89
CA THR A 149 -28.11 -25.82 21.18
C THR A 149 -29.06 -25.45 20.04
N SER A 150 -29.27 -24.15 19.80
CA SER A 150 -30.26 -23.68 18.81
C SER A 150 -29.89 -23.96 17.34
N ILE A 151 -28.61 -24.23 17.04
CA ILE A 151 -28.15 -24.58 15.67
C ILE A 151 -28.35 -26.07 15.41
N SER A 152 -28.25 -26.91 16.44
CA SER A 152 -28.38 -28.36 16.29
C SER A 152 -29.81 -28.80 16.06
N THR A 153 -30.83 -28.06 16.53
CA THR A 153 -32.23 -28.42 16.27
C THR A 153 -32.55 -28.42 14.78
N ASP A 154 -32.23 -27.35 14.04
CA ASP A 154 -32.54 -27.25 12.61
C ASP A 154 -31.79 -28.31 11.79
N LEU A 155 -30.51 -28.52 12.06
CA LEU A 155 -29.68 -29.54 11.40
C LEU A 155 -30.08 -30.98 11.77
N TYR A 156 -30.51 -31.22 13.00
CA TYR A 156 -30.98 -32.53 13.46
C TYR A 156 -32.29 -32.91 12.76
N PHE A 157 -33.22 -31.98 12.62
CA PHE A 157 -34.47 -32.22 11.88
C PHE A 157 -34.23 -32.48 10.39
N GLU A 158 -33.25 -31.80 9.77
CA GLU A 158 -32.90 -32.02 8.36
C GLU A 158 -32.21 -33.38 8.14
N SER A 159 -31.28 -33.77 9.03
CA SER A 159 -30.57 -35.04 8.93
C SER A 159 -31.43 -36.28 9.22
N ARG A 160 -32.52 -36.14 10.00
CA ARG A 160 -33.39 -37.24 10.39
C ARG A 160 -34.58 -37.44 9.43
N ASN A 161 -34.76 -36.57 8.44
CA ASN A 161 -35.88 -36.65 7.50
C ASN A 161 -35.46 -37.46 6.24
N PRO A 162 -35.74 -38.77 6.16
CA PRO A 162 -35.23 -39.63 5.08
C PRO A 162 -35.91 -39.35 3.73
N GLN A 163 -36.96 -38.51 3.72
CA GLN A 163 -37.77 -38.20 2.54
C GLN A 163 -37.19 -37.08 1.67
N GLN A 164 -36.20 -36.32 2.15
CA GLN A 164 -35.65 -35.18 1.39
C GLN A 164 -34.25 -35.43 0.82
N THR A 165 -33.48 -36.35 1.39
CA THR A 165 -32.22 -36.83 0.80
C THR A 165 -32.06 -38.34 1.04
N PRO A 166 -32.59 -39.20 0.15
CA PRO A 166 -32.26 -40.61 0.15
C PRO A 166 -30.75 -40.79 0.02
N ASP A 167 -30.11 -41.47 0.97
CA ASP A 167 -28.67 -41.79 0.91
C ASP A 167 -28.46 -42.82 -0.22
N MET A 168 -27.99 -42.36 -1.38
CA MET A 168 -27.77 -43.22 -2.56
C MET A 168 -26.67 -44.26 -2.34
N MET A 169 -25.89 -44.16 -1.25
CA MET A 169 -24.84 -45.12 -0.89
C MET A 169 -25.33 -46.16 0.13
N ASP A 170 -26.57 -46.05 0.62
CA ASP A 170 -27.18 -47.01 1.53
C ASP A 170 -27.89 -48.14 0.75
N ASN A 171 -27.30 -49.33 0.74
CA ASN A 171 -27.80 -50.52 0.05
C ASN A 171 -29.04 -51.15 0.71
N THR A 172 -29.46 -50.64 1.87
CA THR A 172 -30.65 -51.13 2.59
C THR A 172 -31.93 -50.41 2.19
N THR A 173 -31.82 -49.29 1.47
CA THR A 173 -32.96 -48.48 1.04
C THR A 173 -33.60 -49.06 -0.23
N ALA A 174 -34.95 -49.08 -0.27
CA ALA A 174 -35.72 -49.67 -1.37
C ALA A 174 -35.34 -49.11 -2.76
N GLU A 175 -35.03 -47.82 -2.86
CA GLU A 175 -34.60 -47.16 -4.11
C GLU A 175 -33.21 -47.63 -4.58
N ALA A 176 -32.27 -47.84 -3.65
CA ALA A 176 -30.93 -48.34 -3.96
C ALA A 176 -30.94 -49.82 -4.40
N GLN A 177 -31.84 -50.62 -3.83
CA GLN A 177 -32.06 -52.01 -4.23
C GLN A 177 -32.67 -52.11 -5.64
N GLU A 178 -33.62 -51.22 -5.97
CA GLU A 178 -34.18 -51.13 -7.32
C GLU A 178 -33.12 -50.68 -8.35
N LEU A 179 -32.22 -49.76 -7.98
CA LEU A 179 -31.14 -49.31 -8.86
C LEU A 179 -30.11 -50.43 -9.14
N THR A 180 -29.73 -51.16 -8.09
CA THR A 180 -28.80 -52.29 -8.20
C THR A 180 -29.40 -53.40 -9.05
N LYS A 181 -30.70 -53.69 -8.87
CA LYS A 181 -31.43 -54.66 -9.68
C LYS A 181 -31.49 -54.27 -11.16
N LYS A 182 -31.58 -52.98 -11.49
CA LYS A 182 -31.52 -52.50 -12.88
C LYS A 182 -30.13 -52.63 -13.49
N LEU A 183 -29.08 -52.34 -12.72
CA LEU A 183 -27.68 -52.50 -13.15
C LEU A 183 -27.33 -53.96 -13.43
N ASP A 184 -27.79 -54.90 -12.59
CA ASP A 184 -27.57 -56.34 -12.81
C ASP A 184 -28.31 -56.87 -14.06
N VAL A 185 -29.46 -56.28 -14.40
CA VAL A 185 -30.21 -56.64 -15.63
C VAL A 185 -29.53 -56.11 -16.89
N GLU A 186 -28.73 -55.05 -16.80
CA GLU A 186 -28.03 -54.44 -17.94
C GLU A 186 -26.64 -55.07 -18.19
N ALA A 187 -26.12 -55.86 -17.24
CA ALA A 187 -24.81 -56.49 -17.29
C ALA A 187 -24.80 -57.98 -17.71
N GLY A 188 -25.95 -58.55 -18.09
CA GLY A 188 -26.11 -59.93 -18.60
C GLY A 188 -26.70 -59.96 -20.00
#